data_AF-A0A6M3IR14-F1
#
_entry.id   AF-A0A6M3IR14-F1
#
_cell.length_a   1.000
_cell.length_b   1.000
_cell.length_c   1.000
_cell.angle_alpha   90.00
_cell.angle_beta   90.00
_cell.angle_gamma   90.00
#
_symmetry.space_group_name_H-M   'P 1'
#
loop_
_entity.id
_entity.type
_entity.pdbx_description
1 polymer ?
#
loop_
_entity_poly.entity_id
_entity_poly.type
_entity_poly.pdbx_seq_one_letter_code
_entity_poly.pdbx_strand_id
1 'polypeptide(L)'
;MKKYLWTVSLMLALALIFSVCDAKTLPHYLHGIKQISDFKDLSEAQRQIALITEEFRNLAYFKNQPASNIINDSIKREYVIYGKKVTIIYHNYVEGDKIRYYDKTGFIELTHEDFKAVEDDLNNCLRVAAEANAKLYKDFSQRIESKIASILDIQDVRDKADTIIPEYGIAYRDVFGFADIHEADFLPEKLYFTKIPEALGQCILNADIILYNPLGRVTDYIIGFPSTLAHEMVHNNPKLQSMPFAWNFDIELQTSYTQLAHNAYALISTLFHPYLDSVRFGEKVYFSFDNKAAIYRILRDMTSSTLRLDEEALEYEIENIINTKAELVKILPDFFAEFYANRLFWIAVDKKFRNNNTWFEALMASKYEPTILRNENDENTGAKEDLIFIKKLDDSGVIDDIRKEAWAALKEKKEDPDINSIMNEIKMFRMFYHVDSLSLSLFLKDINLKNPSFSDLQKIRGYINRFYEIERGIK
;
A
#
# COMPACT_ATOMS: atom_id res chain seq x y z
N MET A 1 8.98 34.15 -12.29
CA MET A 1 7.60 33.71 -12.63
C MET A 1 7.38 33.32 -14.09
N LYS A 2 7.35 34.23 -15.09
CA LYS A 2 6.94 33.87 -16.48
C LYS A 2 7.78 32.81 -17.21
N LYS A 3 9.07 32.61 -16.85
CA LYS A 3 9.94 31.60 -17.47
C LYS A 3 9.77 30.17 -16.93
N TYR A 4 9.23 30.00 -15.72
CA TYR A 4 9.11 28.69 -15.05
C TYR A 4 7.73 28.04 -15.20
N LEU A 5 6.69 28.85 -15.47
CA LEU A 5 5.39 28.35 -15.94
C LEU A 5 5.51 27.58 -17.27
N TRP A 6 6.50 27.89 -18.11
CA TRP A 6 6.70 27.23 -19.42
C TRP A 6 7.32 25.83 -19.31
N THR A 7 8.26 25.61 -18.39
CA THR A 7 8.86 24.27 -18.18
C THR A 7 7.88 23.32 -17.49
N VAL A 8 7.05 23.84 -16.58
CA VAL A 8 5.92 23.13 -15.97
C VAL A 8 4.84 22.83 -17.03
N SER A 9 4.56 23.77 -17.93
CA SER A 9 3.63 23.55 -19.06
C SER A 9 4.12 22.48 -20.05
N LEU A 10 5.43 22.30 -20.22
CA LEU A 10 5.99 21.30 -21.15
C LEU A 10 5.90 19.86 -20.58
N MET A 11 5.93 19.68 -19.26
CA MET A 11 5.63 18.38 -18.63
C MET A 11 4.13 18.13 -18.48
N LEU A 12 3.31 19.18 -18.30
CA LEU A 12 1.85 19.09 -18.37
C LEU A 12 1.33 18.73 -19.78
N ALA A 13 2.05 19.11 -20.83
CA ALA A 13 1.70 18.76 -22.21
C ALA A 13 1.81 17.25 -22.52
N LEU A 14 2.53 16.47 -21.72
CA LEU A 14 2.60 15.00 -21.84
C LEU A 14 1.52 14.27 -21.02
N ALA A 15 0.81 14.98 -20.15
CA ALA A 15 -0.36 14.47 -19.41
C ALA A 15 -1.71 14.89 -20.04
N LEU A 16 -1.69 15.75 -21.05
CA LEU A 16 -2.86 16.29 -21.74
C LEU A 16 -3.27 15.44 -22.95
N ILE A 17 -3.63 14.18 -22.72
CA ILE A 17 -4.53 13.44 -23.62
C ILE A 17 -5.48 12.62 -22.76
N PHE A 18 -6.43 13.25 -22.07
CA PHE A 18 -7.76 12.67 -21.83
C PHE A 18 -8.81 13.77 -21.63
N SER A 19 -9.67 13.83 -22.63
CA SER A 19 -11.08 14.23 -22.65
C SER A 19 -11.51 15.60 -22.13
N VAL A 20 -11.87 16.44 -23.11
CA VAL A 20 -13.00 17.37 -23.02
C VAL A 20 -14.23 16.57 -22.59
N CYS A 21 -14.83 16.89 -21.44
CA CYS A 21 -16.15 16.42 -21.05
C CYS A 21 -16.98 17.61 -20.57
N ASP A 22 -18.25 17.62 -20.99
CA ASP A 22 -19.33 18.49 -20.51
C ASP A 22 -19.25 18.72 -19.01
N ALA A 23 -19.66 19.91 -18.56
CA ALA A 23 -19.66 20.33 -17.17
C ALA A 23 -20.50 19.39 -16.29
N LYS A 24 -19.92 18.24 -15.91
CA LYS A 24 -20.47 17.33 -14.92
C LYS A 24 -20.61 18.13 -13.63
N THR A 25 -21.80 18.09 -13.05
CA THR A 25 -22.05 18.57 -11.70
C THR A 25 -21.03 17.94 -10.77
N LEU A 26 -20.23 18.75 -10.07
CA LEU A 26 -19.27 18.24 -9.09
C LEU A 26 -20.04 17.71 -7.88
N PRO A 27 -19.54 16.64 -7.22
CA PRO A 27 -20.00 16.25 -5.89
C PRO A 27 -19.99 17.43 -4.92
N HIS A 28 -20.99 17.50 -4.03
CA HIS A 28 -21.14 18.62 -3.09
C HIS A 28 -19.88 18.84 -2.21
N TYR A 29 -19.16 17.77 -1.85
CA TYR A 29 -17.93 17.88 -1.04
C TYR A 29 -16.72 18.44 -1.82
N LEU A 30 -16.83 18.62 -3.14
CA LEU A 30 -15.79 19.24 -3.98
C LEU A 30 -16.16 20.68 -4.39
N HIS A 31 -17.32 21.19 -3.99
CA HIS A 31 -17.72 22.56 -4.33
C HIS A 31 -16.77 23.58 -3.69
N GLY A 32 -16.20 24.46 -4.52
CA GLY A 32 -15.25 25.49 -4.08
C GLY A 32 -13.80 24.99 -3.92
N ILE A 33 -13.57 23.69 -4.08
CA ILE A 33 -12.22 23.10 -4.12
C ILE A 33 -11.66 23.24 -5.53
N LYS A 34 -10.36 23.54 -5.64
CA LYS A 34 -9.65 23.66 -6.92
C LYS A 34 -8.52 22.64 -7.00
N GLN A 35 -8.19 22.21 -8.20
CA GLN A 35 -6.99 21.39 -8.42
C GLN A 35 -5.75 22.29 -8.38
N ILE A 36 -4.59 21.71 -8.04
CA ILE A 36 -3.30 22.40 -8.02
C ILE A 36 -2.99 23.05 -9.38
N SER A 37 -3.38 22.40 -10.49
CA SER A 37 -3.24 22.94 -11.85
C SER A 37 -3.97 24.26 -12.07
N ASP A 38 -4.99 24.55 -11.27
CA ASP A 38 -5.84 25.74 -11.38
C ASP A 38 -5.47 26.84 -10.37
N PHE A 39 -4.43 26.62 -9.56
CA PHE A 39 -3.98 27.60 -8.59
C PHE A 39 -3.33 28.79 -9.30
N LYS A 40 -3.80 30.00 -8.95
CA LYS A 40 -3.28 31.24 -9.54
C LYS A 40 -1.99 31.71 -8.87
N ASP A 41 -1.87 31.43 -7.58
CA ASP A 41 -0.77 31.86 -6.70
C ASP A 41 -0.78 31.04 -5.39
N LEU A 42 0.19 31.30 -4.52
CA LEU A 42 0.34 30.63 -3.22
C LEU A 42 -0.77 30.96 -2.22
N SER A 43 -1.49 32.07 -2.39
CA SER A 43 -2.62 32.42 -1.51
C SER A 43 -3.79 31.46 -1.71
N GLU A 44 -4.03 31.00 -2.94
CA GLU A 44 -5.00 29.95 -3.22
C GLU A 44 -4.55 28.61 -2.62
N ALA A 45 -3.28 28.26 -2.73
CA ALA A 45 -2.74 27.05 -2.10
C ALA A 45 -2.91 27.09 -0.57
N GLN A 46 -2.57 28.22 0.08
CA GLN A 46 -2.78 28.43 1.50
C GLN A 46 -4.27 28.31 1.89
N ARG A 47 -5.18 28.84 1.07
CA ARG A 47 -6.63 28.72 1.30
C ARG A 47 -7.08 27.26 1.29
N GLN A 48 -6.67 26.48 0.30
CA GLN A 48 -7.03 25.07 0.19
C GLN A 48 -6.41 24.25 1.34
N ILE A 49 -5.15 24.51 1.72
CA ILE A 49 -4.50 23.88 2.87
C ILE A 49 -5.21 24.22 4.18
N ALA A 50 -5.63 25.49 4.37
CA ALA A 50 -6.36 25.91 5.55
C ALA A 50 -7.69 25.17 5.69
N LEU A 51 -8.45 25.01 4.60
CA LEU A 51 -9.69 24.22 4.57
C LEU A 51 -9.45 22.76 4.99
N ILE A 52 -8.43 22.11 4.42
CA ILE A 52 -8.08 20.72 4.79
C ILE A 52 -7.65 20.64 6.26
N THR A 53 -6.81 21.56 6.71
CA THR A 53 -6.27 21.57 8.09
C THR A 53 -7.38 21.77 9.11
N GLU A 54 -8.34 22.64 8.82
CA GLU A 54 -9.52 22.84 9.67
C GLU A 54 -10.36 21.56 9.75
N GLU A 55 -10.63 20.90 8.62
CA GLU A 55 -11.35 19.62 8.63
C GLU A 55 -10.59 18.50 9.34
N PHE A 56 -9.26 18.43 9.23
CA PHE A 56 -8.43 17.49 10.00
C PHE A 56 -8.49 17.75 11.51
N ARG A 57 -8.39 19.01 11.93
CA ARG A 57 -8.52 19.39 13.35
C ARG A 57 -9.90 19.01 13.89
N ASN A 58 -10.93 19.20 13.07
CA ASN A 58 -12.28 18.77 13.40
C ASN A 58 -12.33 17.23 13.56
N LEU A 59 -11.76 16.45 12.63
CA LEU A 59 -11.65 14.98 12.76
C LEU A 59 -10.94 14.55 14.05
N ALA A 60 -9.83 15.19 14.41
CA ALA A 60 -9.09 14.90 15.64
C ALA A 60 -9.88 15.26 16.91
N TYR A 61 -10.64 16.36 16.89
CA TYR A 61 -11.54 16.73 17.99
C TYR A 61 -12.64 15.67 18.23
N PHE A 62 -13.11 15.01 17.18
CA PHE A 62 -14.10 13.93 17.28
C PHE A 62 -13.58 12.63 17.90
N LYS A 63 -12.26 12.43 18.01
CA LYS A 63 -11.67 11.26 18.72
C LYS A 63 -12.17 11.15 20.17
N ASN A 64 -12.51 12.29 20.77
CA ASN A 64 -12.94 12.41 22.16
C ASN A 64 -14.46 12.58 22.33
N GLN A 65 -15.23 12.54 21.23
CA GLN A 65 -16.68 12.58 21.31
C GLN A 65 -17.26 11.16 21.14
N PRO A 66 -18.28 10.78 21.93
CA PRO A 66 -18.98 9.52 21.71
C PRO A 66 -19.50 9.49 20.26
N ALA A 67 -19.45 8.32 19.63
CA ALA A 67 -19.87 8.07 18.24
C ALA A 67 -21.39 8.25 18.03
N SER A 68 -21.95 9.39 18.45
CA SER A 68 -23.38 9.64 18.52
C SER A 68 -24.03 9.94 17.17
N ASN A 69 -23.25 10.02 16.09
CA ASN A 69 -23.75 10.47 14.77
C ASN A 69 -23.59 9.41 13.66
N ILE A 70 -23.25 8.16 13.95
CA ILE A 70 -23.39 7.09 12.96
C ILE A 70 -24.87 6.74 12.89
N ILE A 71 -25.58 7.34 11.95
CA ILE A 71 -26.93 6.88 11.59
C ILE A 71 -26.78 5.48 10.98
N ASN A 72 -27.55 4.51 11.51
CA ASN A 72 -27.49 3.11 11.10
C ASN A 72 -27.95 2.84 9.65
N ASP A 73 -28.43 3.86 8.95
CA ASP A 73 -28.78 3.79 7.53
C ASP A 73 -27.66 4.37 6.67
N SER A 74 -27.34 3.66 5.58
CA SER A 74 -26.37 4.09 4.59
C SER A 74 -26.79 3.55 3.23
N ILE A 75 -26.67 4.38 2.20
CA ILE A 75 -26.89 3.94 0.83
C ILE A 75 -25.80 2.93 0.45
N LYS A 76 -26.21 1.83 -0.17
CA LYS A 76 -25.32 0.80 -0.71
C LYS A 76 -25.60 0.63 -2.19
N ARG A 77 -24.55 0.59 -3.00
CA ARG A 77 -24.64 0.37 -4.44
C ARG A 77 -23.60 -0.64 -4.88
N GLU A 78 -23.98 -1.48 -5.81
CA GLU A 78 -23.10 -2.49 -6.38
C GLU A 78 -22.72 -2.07 -7.80
N TYR A 79 -21.43 -2.17 -8.12
CA TYR A 79 -20.88 -1.86 -9.43
C TYR A 79 -20.07 -3.06 -9.93
N VAL A 80 -20.00 -3.20 -11.25
CA VAL A 80 -19.05 -4.11 -11.89
C VAL A 80 -17.96 -3.26 -12.54
N ILE A 81 -16.74 -3.39 -12.02
CA ILE A 81 -15.57 -2.62 -12.47
C ILE A 81 -14.49 -3.64 -12.85
N TYR A 82 -14.03 -3.61 -14.10
CA TYR A 82 -13.12 -4.61 -14.69
C TYR A 82 -13.52 -6.08 -14.40
N GLY A 83 -14.83 -6.37 -14.42
CA GLY A 83 -15.36 -7.72 -14.15
C GLY A 83 -15.44 -8.10 -12.68
N LYS A 84 -14.88 -7.32 -11.75
CA LYS A 84 -15.04 -7.52 -10.29
C LYS A 84 -16.27 -6.77 -9.79
N LYS A 85 -17.05 -7.44 -8.94
CA LYS A 85 -18.17 -6.83 -8.23
C LYS A 85 -17.63 -6.03 -7.03
N VAL A 86 -17.95 -4.75 -6.98
CA VAL A 86 -17.54 -3.82 -5.92
C VAL A 86 -18.78 -3.21 -5.28
N THR A 87 -18.89 -3.29 -3.96
CA THR A 87 -19.96 -2.63 -3.21
C THR A 87 -19.44 -1.34 -2.62
N ILE A 88 -20.05 -0.20 -2.96
CA ILE A 88 -19.75 1.08 -2.34
C ILE A 88 -20.82 1.36 -1.27
N ILE A 89 -20.37 1.59 -0.04
CA ILE A 89 -21.19 1.99 1.10
C ILE A 89 -20.96 3.48 1.36
N TYR A 90 -22.00 4.28 1.13
CA TYR A 90 -21.97 5.73 1.29
C TYR A 90 -22.46 6.07 2.70
N HIS A 91 -21.54 6.12 3.67
CA HIS A 91 -21.90 6.45 5.04
C HIS A 91 -22.39 7.89 5.16
N ASN A 92 -23.38 8.09 6.04
CA ASN A 92 -24.08 9.35 6.26
C ASN A 92 -24.97 9.82 5.10
N TYR A 93 -25.16 9.01 4.06
CA TYR A 93 -26.17 9.25 3.02
C TYR A 93 -27.38 8.37 3.30
N VAL A 94 -28.55 8.98 3.38
CA VAL A 94 -29.83 8.29 3.60
C VAL A 94 -30.79 8.59 2.45
N GLU A 95 -31.40 7.54 1.92
CA GLU A 95 -32.33 7.61 0.79
C GLU A 95 -33.77 7.86 1.27
N GLY A 96 -34.48 8.74 0.55
CA GLY A 96 -35.88 9.12 0.76
C GLY A 96 -36.40 9.83 -0.49
N ASP A 97 -37.36 10.76 -0.35
CA ASP A 97 -37.82 11.60 -1.48
C ASP A 97 -36.69 12.48 -2.08
N LYS A 98 -35.68 12.76 -1.25
CA LYS A 98 -34.39 13.34 -1.59
C LYS A 98 -33.31 12.56 -0.84
N ILE A 99 -32.05 12.78 -1.21
CA ILE A 99 -30.93 12.22 -0.47
C ILE A 99 -30.56 13.17 0.66
N ARG A 100 -30.48 12.66 1.89
CA ARG A 100 -29.96 13.45 3.02
C ARG A 100 -28.52 13.05 3.27
N TYR A 101 -27.61 14.02 3.22
CA TYR A 101 -26.23 13.83 3.67
C TYR A 101 -26.07 14.46 5.04
N TYR A 102 -25.70 13.64 6.02
CA TYR A 102 -25.48 14.07 7.39
C TYR A 102 -24.00 14.43 7.61
N ASP A 103 -23.77 15.64 8.11
CA ASP A 103 -22.44 16.11 8.47
C ASP A 103 -22.37 16.45 9.98
N LYS A 104 -21.36 17.22 10.38
CA LYS A 104 -21.17 17.62 11.78
C LYS A 104 -22.12 18.73 12.23
N THR A 105 -22.65 19.51 11.29
CA THR A 105 -23.49 20.70 11.54
C THR A 105 -24.98 20.43 11.36
N GLY A 106 -25.32 19.30 10.74
CA GLY A 106 -26.69 18.82 10.61
C GLY A 106 -26.82 17.89 9.42
N PHE A 107 -27.77 18.19 8.54
CA PHE A 107 -27.89 17.53 7.25
C PHE A 107 -28.13 18.57 6.15
N ILE A 108 -27.69 18.22 4.95
CA ILE A 108 -28.08 18.90 3.72
C ILE A 108 -28.96 17.98 2.90
N GLU A 109 -29.94 18.56 2.22
CA GLU A 109 -30.73 17.85 1.23
C GLU A 109 -30.05 17.95 -0.14
N LEU A 110 -29.82 16.80 -0.74
CA LEU A 110 -29.26 16.62 -2.07
C LEU A 110 -30.35 16.12 -3.00
N THR A 111 -30.35 16.61 -4.24
CA THR A 111 -31.13 15.97 -5.29
C THR A 111 -30.56 14.59 -5.62
N HIS A 112 -31.33 13.74 -6.29
CA HIS A 112 -30.78 12.49 -6.81
C HIS A 112 -29.67 12.72 -7.84
N GLU A 113 -29.69 13.84 -8.58
CA GLU A 113 -28.63 14.24 -9.52
C GLU A 113 -27.34 14.62 -8.79
N ASP A 114 -27.44 15.34 -7.67
CA ASP A 114 -26.28 15.66 -6.81
C ASP A 114 -25.65 14.40 -6.23
N PHE A 115 -26.48 13.44 -5.81
CA PHE A 115 -25.97 12.15 -5.33
C PHE A 115 -25.39 11.31 -6.45
N LYS A 116 -25.96 11.37 -7.66
CA LYS A 116 -25.40 10.70 -8.84
C LYS A 116 -23.99 11.21 -9.16
N ALA A 117 -23.72 12.50 -8.96
CA ALA A 117 -22.36 13.04 -9.08
C ALA A 117 -21.38 12.39 -8.08
N VAL A 118 -21.82 12.14 -6.84
CA VAL A 118 -21.03 11.41 -5.83
C VAL A 118 -20.75 9.97 -6.28
N GLU A 119 -21.76 9.27 -6.78
CA GLU A 119 -21.63 7.91 -7.31
C GLU A 119 -20.62 7.85 -8.47
N ASP A 120 -20.75 8.76 -9.43
CA ASP A 120 -19.88 8.82 -10.60
C ASP A 120 -18.44 9.20 -10.23
N ASP A 121 -18.24 10.10 -9.27
CA ASP A 121 -16.91 10.47 -8.78
C ASP A 121 -16.19 9.28 -8.13
N LEU A 122 -16.84 8.56 -7.22
CA LEU A 122 -16.19 7.42 -6.55
C LEU A 122 -15.94 6.25 -7.50
N ASN A 123 -16.86 5.95 -8.41
CA ASN A 123 -16.66 4.92 -9.44
C ASN A 123 -15.49 5.30 -10.37
N ASN A 124 -15.40 6.57 -10.78
CA ASN A 124 -14.27 7.06 -11.55
C ASN A 124 -12.95 6.99 -10.77
N CYS A 125 -12.95 7.35 -9.49
CA CYS A 125 -11.75 7.25 -8.64
C CYS A 125 -11.26 5.80 -8.52
N LEU A 126 -12.17 4.83 -8.30
CA LEU A 126 -11.83 3.41 -8.25
C LEU A 126 -11.16 2.96 -9.57
N ARG A 127 -11.70 3.36 -10.72
CA ARG A 127 -11.17 3.02 -12.04
C ARG A 127 -9.80 3.61 -12.29
N VAL A 128 -9.67 4.92 -12.11
CA VAL A 128 -8.41 5.65 -12.31
C VAL A 128 -7.32 5.11 -11.38
N ALA A 129 -7.63 4.86 -10.11
CA ALA A 129 -6.69 4.30 -9.15
C ALA A 129 -6.25 2.86 -9.53
N ALA A 130 -7.20 2.00 -9.90
CA ALA A 130 -6.91 0.62 -10.29
C ALA A 130 -6.09 0.54 -11.59
N GLU A 131 -6.42 1.33 -12.62
CA GLU A 131 -5.67 1.40 -13.88
C GLU A 131 -4.24 1.92 -13.66
N ALA A 132 -4.09 2.97 -12.85
CA ALA A 132 -2.79 3.54 -12.52
C ALA A 132 -1.89 2.52 -11.82
N ASN A 133 -2.42 1.86 -10.79
CA ASN A 133 -1.73 0.79 -10.08
C ASN A 133 -1.40 -0.39 -11.00
N ALA A 134 -2.36 -0.90 -11.77
CA ALA A 134 -2.11 -2.04 -12.65
C ALA A 134 -1.03 -1.74 -13.69
N LYS A 135 -1.04 -0.55 -14.28
CA LYS A 135 0.02 -0.11 -15.20
C LYS A 135 1.38 -0.09 -14.50
N LEU A 136 1.46 0.54 -13.34
CA LEU A 136 2.69 0.67 -12.56
C LEU A 136 3.27 -0.70 -12.16
N TYR A 137 2.42 -1.58 -11.65
CA TYR A 137 2.81 -2.88 -11.13
C TYR A 137 2.97 -3.95 -12.23
N LYS A 138 2.46 -3.72 -13.44
CA LYS A 138 2.75 -4.58 -14.60
C LYS A 138 4.19 -4.45 -15.06
N ASP A 139 4.68 -3.21 -15.21
CA ASP A 139 6.09 -2.94 -15.56
C ASP A 139 7.02 -3.51 -14.47
N PHE A 140 6.60 -3.38 -13.22
CA PHE A 140 7.26 -3.95 -12.07
C PHE A 140 7.38 -5.48 -12.15
N SER A 141 6.27 -6.16 -12.45
CA SER A 141 6.21 -7.63 -12.57
C SER A 141 7.13 -8.14 -13.67
N GLN A 142 7.19 -7.46 -14.82
CA GLN A 142 8.11 -7.81 -15.92
C GLN A 142 9.59 -7.74 -15.51
N ARG A 143 9.97 -6.79 -14.64
CA ARG A 143 11.35 -6.68 -14.14
C ARG A 143 11.70 -7.81 -13.18
N ILE A 144 10.75 -8.21 -12.32
CA ILE A 144 10.90 -9.39 -11.46
C ILE A 144 11.11 -10.64 -12.31
N GLU A 145 10.24 -10.86 -13.31
CA GLU A 145 10.37 -11.99 -14.22
C GLU A 145 11.73 -12.04 -14.92
N SER A 146 12.20 -10.88 -15.40
CA SER A 146 13.51 -10.78 -16.06
C SER A 146 14.66 -11.17 -15.14
N LYS A 147 14.64 -10.72 -13.87
CA LYS A 147 15.60 -11.12 -12.83
C LYS A 147 15.47 -12.59 -12.43
N ILE A 148 14.28 -13.17 -12.55
CA ILE A 148 14.11 -14.60 -12.30
C ILE A 148 14.68 -15.42 -13.46
N ALA A 149 14.35 -15.03 -14.68
CA ALA A 149 14.72 -15.72 -15.91
C ALA A 149 16.24 -15.77 -16.15
N SER A 150 17.02 -14.86 -15.55
CA SER A 150 18.49 -14.91 -15.62
C SER A 150 19.11 -16.06 -14.82
N ILE A 151 18.36 -16.67 -13.89
CA ILE A 151 18.87 -17.68 -12.95
C ILE A 151 18.08 -18.99 -13.05
N LEU A 152 16.78 -18.95 -13.37
CA LEU A 152 15.88 -20.10 -13.46
C LEU A 152 15.15 -20.14 -14.80
N ASP A 153 14.66 -21.32 -15.19
CA ASP A 153 13.72 -21.46 -16.30
C ASP A 153 12.37 -20.82 -15.93
N ILE A 154 12.07 -19.68 -16.56
CA ILE A 154 10.89 -18.88 -16.24
C ILE A 154 9.59 -19.61 -16.55
N GLN A 155 9.57 -20.55 -17.50
CA GLN A 155 8.38 -21.30 -17.84
C GLN A 155 8.08 -22.35 -16.76
N ASP A 156 9.09 -23.06 -16.26
CA ASP A 156 8.96 -24.01 -15.12
C ASP A 156 8.46 -23.28 -13.86
N VAL A 157 8.92 -22.04 -13.63
CA VAL A 157 8.45 -21.20 -12.51
C VAL A 157 7.00 -20.76 -12.70
N ARG A 158 6.61 -20.29 -13.90
CA ARG A 158 5.23 -19.88 -14.22
C ARG A 158 4.24 -21.03 -14.09
N ASP A 159 4.58 -22.20 -14.65
CA ASP A 159 3.71 -23.38 -14.63
C ASP A 159 3.43 -23.86 -13.20
N LYS A 160 4.36 -23.59 -12.27
CA LYS A 160 4.24 -23.94 -10.85
C LYS A 160 3.76 -22.79 -9.97
N ALA A 161 3.53 -21.60 -10.50
CA ALA A 161 3.32 -20.38 -9.71
C ALA A 161 2.19 -20.52 -8.65
N ASP A 162 1.09 -21.19 -8.99
CA ASP A 162 -0.05 -21.46 -8.10
C ASP A 162 0.09 -22.74 -7.26
N THR A 163 1.15 -23.51 -7.47
CA THR A 163 1.40 -24.75 -6.71
C THR A 163 1.84 -24.38 -5.30
N ILE A 164 1.16 -24.95 -4.29
CA ILE A 164 1.49 -24.76 -2.88
C ILE A 164 2.72 -25.60 -2.55
N ILE A 165 3.75 -24.98 -1.98
CA ILE A 165 4.93 -25.67 -1.45
C ILE A 165 4.54 -26.28 -0.09
N PRO A 166 4.42 -27.61 0.03
CA PRO A 166 3.74 -28.23 1.17
C PRO A 166 4.34 -27.92 2.55
N GLU A 167 5.67 -27.88 2.63
CA GLU A 167 6.39 -27.63 3.87
C GLU A 167 6.10 -26.23 4.43
N TYR A 168 5.92 -25.26 3.54
CA TYR A 168 5.78 -23.86 3.90
C TYR A 168 4.31 -23.40 3.87
N GLY A 169 3.43 -24.07 3.10
CA GLY A 169 2.03 -23.69 2.93
C GLY A 169 1.84 -22.35 2.21
N ILE A 170 2.80 -21.99 1.36
CA ILE A 170 2.80 -20.80 0.50
C ILE A 170 2.95 -21.25 -0.95
N ALA A 171 2.44 -20.47 -1.91
CA ALA A 171 2.58 -20.77 -3.32
C ALA A 171 3.99 -20.40 -3.83
N TYR A 172 4.44 -21.03 -4.92
CA TYR A 172 5.69 -20.62 -5.58
C TYR A 172 5.70 -19.14 -5.97
N ARG A 173 4.55 -18.59 -6.36
CA ARG A 173 4.43 -17.15 -6.62
C ARG A 173 4.76 -16.27 -5.42
N ASP A 174 4.48 -16.73 -4.20
CA ASP A 174 4.74 -15.96 -2.99
C ASP A 174 6.24 -15.90 -2.66
N VAL A 175 6.96 -16.97 -3.03
CA VAL A 175 8.42 -17.10 -2.88
C VAL A 175 9.15 -16.23 -3.90
N PHE A 176 8.72 -16.28 -5.16
CA PHE A 176 9.39 -15.61 -6.28
C PHE A 176 8.77 -14.26 -6.65
N GLY A 177 7.79 -13.77 -5.90
CA GLY A 177 7.18 -12.46 -6.15
C GLY A 177 6.42 -12.37 -7.48
N PHE A 178 5.95 -13.51 -8.01
CA PHE A 178 5.28 -13.58 -9.30
C PHE A 178 3.84 -13.08 -9.15
N ALA A 179 3.56 -11.88 -9.63
CA ALA A 179 2.20 -11.36 -9.62
C ALA A 179 1.75 -11.08 -11.05
N ASP A 180 0.84 -11.88 -11.56
CA ASP A 180 0.12 -11.54 -12.78
C ASP A 180 -0.93 -10.48 -12.42
N ILE A 181 -0.54 -9.22 -12.54
CA ILE A 181 -1.27 -8.06 -12.04
C ILE A 181 -2.22 -7.50 -13.10
N HIS A 182 -3.49 -7.36 -12.72
CA HIS A 182 -4.55 -6.76 -13.50
C HIS A 182 -5.29 -5.68 -12.69
N GLU A 183 -6.08 -4.84 -13.36
CA GLU A 183 -6.88 -3.78 -12.73
C GLU A 183 -7.82 -4.33 -11.66
N ALA A 184 -8.42 -5.49 -11.91
CA ALA A 184 -9.35 -6.14 -10.98
C ALA A 184 -8.69 -6.56 -9.65
N ASP A 185 -7.36 -6.75 -9.62
CA ASP A 185 -6.63 -7.17 -8.42
C ASP A 185 -6.50 -6.05 -7.37
N PHE A 186 -6.67 -4.79 -7.78
CA PHE A 186 -6.58 -3.61 -6.89
C PHE A 186 -7.94 -3.17 -6.35
N LEU A 187 -9.03 -3.57 -7.00
CA LEU A 187 -10.37 -3.18 -6.57
C LEU A 187 -10.76 -3.90 -5.29
N PRO A 188 -11.37 -3.22 -4.31
CA PRO A 188 -11.89 -3.89 -3.12
C PRO A 188 -13.19 -4.63 -3.41
N GLU A 189 -13.57 -5.60 -2.57
CA GLU A 189 -14.95 -6.11 -2.53
C GLU A 189 -15.88 -5.01 -2.00
N LYS A 190 -15.42 -4.28 -0.97
CA LYS A 190 -16.19 -3.21 -0.32
C LYS A 190 -15.38 -1.93 -0.15
N LEU A 191 -15.93 -0.83 -0.65
CA LEU A 191 -15.44 0.52 -0.39
C LEU A 191 -16.39 1.23 0.58
N TYR A 192 -15.88 1.63 1.73
CA TYR A 192 -16.60 2.41 2.74
C TYR A 192 -16.22 3.88 2.59
N PHE A 193 -17.09 4.69 1.99
CA PHE A 193 -16.88 6.13 1.91
C PHE A 193 -17.38 6.78 3.21
N THR A 194 -16.47 7.01 4.15
CA THR A 194 -16.80 7.34 5.55
C THR A 194 -15.73 8.19 6.21
N LYS A 195 -16.09 8.93 7.26
CA LYS A 195 -15.12 9.70 8.05
C LYS A 195 -14.28 8.73 8.90
N ILE A 196 -12.95 8.82 8.76
CA ILE A 196 -12.00 8.01 9.50
C ILE A 196 -11.21 8.95 10.42
N PRO A 197 -11.17 8.72 11.74
CA PRO A 197 -10.33 9.50 12.64
C PRO A 197 -8.86 9.35 12.26
N GLU A 198 -8.12 10.46 12.21
CA GLU A 198 -6.65 10.49 12.03
C GLU A 198 -6.11 9.90 10.71
N ALA A 199 -6.96 9.51 9.75
CA ALA A 199 -6.55 8.92 8.48
C ALA A 199 -7.36 9.42 7.26
N LEU A 200 -6.70 9.51 6.10
CA LEU A 200 -7.33 9.87 4.82
C LEU A 200 -7.89 8.64 4.07
N GLY A 201 -7.28 7.48 4.31
CA GLY A 201 -7.68 6.18 3.81
C GLY A 201 -7.26 5.12 4.82
N GLN A 202 -7.86 3.93 4.73
CA GLN A 202 -7.42 2.77 5.49
C GLN A 202 -7.83 1.48 4.79
N CYS A 203 -6.92 0.54 4.65
CA CYS A 203 -7.22 -0.82 4.23
C CYS A 203 -7.35 -1.76 5.44
N ILE A 204 -8.34 -2.66 5.42
CA ILE A 204 -8.40 -3.80 6.33
C ILE A 204 -7.78 -5.00 5.62
N LEU A 205 -6.50 -5.24 5.88
CA LEU A 205 -5.72 -6.30 5.23
C LEU A 205 -6.42 -7.66 5.30
N ASN A 206 -6.46 -8.37 4.16
CA ASN A 206 -7.11 -9.67 3.96
C ASN A 206 -8.65 -9.68 4.10
N ALA A 207 -9.31 -8.55 4.32
CA ALA A 207 -10.76 -8.47 4.35
C ALA A 207 -11.37 -7.96 3.04
N ASP A 208 -10.54 -7.58 2.06
CA ASP A 208 -10.94 -6.97 0.78
C ASP A 208 -11.82 -5.69 0.98
N ILE A 209 -11.47 -4.92 2.01
CA ILE A 209 -12.19 -3.73 2.49
C ILE A 209 -11.25 -2.54 2.48
N ILE A 210 -11.71 -1.46 1.84
CA ILE A 210 -11.06 -0.14 1.91
C ILE A 210 -12.06 0.85 2.53
N LEU A 211 -11.57 1.64 3.48
CA LEU A 211 -12.23 2.82 3.99
C LEU A 211 -11.60 4.04 3.33
N TYR A 212 -12.41 4.89 2.71
CA TYR A 212 -11.95 6.09 2.02
C TYR A 212 -12.61 7.32 2.63
N ASN A 213 -11.79 8.21 3.19
CA ASN A 213 -12.27 9.40 3.86
C ASN A 213 -12.72 10.45 2.82
N PRO A 214 -13.90 11.08 2.96
CA PRO A 214 -14.26 12.23 2.16
C PRO A 214 -13.19 13.33 2.14
N LEU A 215 -12.49 13.54 3.26
CA LEU A 215 -11.35 14.46 3.30
C LEU A 215 -10.17 13.97 2.44
N GLY A 216 -9.91 12.66 2.41
CA GLY A 216 -8.93 12.04 1.53
C GLY A 216 -9.28 12.26 0.07
N ARG A 217 -10.57 12.15 -0.28
CA ARG A 217 -11.06 12.47 -1.63
C ARG A 217 -10.89 13.94 -2.00
N VAL A 218 -11.12 14.88 -1.08
CA VAL A 218 -10.86 16.32 -1.29
C VAL A 218 -9.37 16.56 -1.54
N THR A 219 -8.49 15.98 -0.73
CA THR A 219 -7.03 16.06 -0.93
C THR A 219 -6.62 15.49 -2.29
N ASP A 220 -7.13 14.31 -2.65
CA ASP A 220 -6.90 13.67 -3.95
C ASP A 220 -7.41 14.54 -5.13
N TYR A 221 -8.52 15.26 -4.94
CA TYR A 221 -9.04 16.17 -5.96
C TYR A 221 -8.11 17.37 -6.15
N ILE A 222 -7.62 17.96 -5.06
CA ILE A 222 -6.64 19.05 -5.11
C ILE A 222 -5.38 18.58 -5.85
N ILE A 223 -4.92 17.37 -5.56
CA ILE A 223 -3.77 16.74 -6.20
C ILE A 223 -4.05 16.43 -7.70
N GLY A 224 -5.31 16.22 -8.08
CA GLY A 224 -5.72 15.84 -9.44
C GLY A 224 -5.59 14.33 -9.72
N PHE A 225 -5.38 13.51 -8.68
CA PHE A 225 -5.22 12.06 -8.78
C PHE A 225 -5.74 11.39 -7.49
N PRO A 226 -6.48 10.25 -7.56
CA PRO A 226 -6.94 9.49 -6.38
C PRO A 226 -5.79 8.79 -5.63
N SER A 227 -4.82 9.58 -5.16
CA SER A 227 -3.56 9.14 -4.55
C SER A 227 -3.77 8.32 -3.28
N THR A 228 -4.67 8.79 -2.41
CA THR A 228 -5.03 8.10 -1.17
C THR A 228 -5.70 6.76 -1.49
N LEU A 229 -6.70 6.76 -2.36
CA LEU A 229 -7.39 5.52 -2.73
C LEU A 229 -6.46 4.53 -3.44
N ALA A 230 -5.61 5.00 -4.34
CA ALA A 230 -4.64 4.15 -5.04
C ALA A 230 -3.62 3.53 -4.07
N HIS A 231 -3.19 4.27 -3.03
CA HIS A 231 -2.35 3.75 -1.96
C HIS A 231 -3.05 2.61 -1.19
N GLU A 232 -4.27 2.81 -0.73
CA GLU A 232 -5.02 1.77 -0.01
C GLU A 232 -5.32 0.54 -0.87
N MET A 233 -5.50 0.73 -2.18
CA MET A 233 -5.69 -0.37 -3.12
C MET A 233 -4.45 -1.26 -3.26
N VAL A 234 -3.24 -0.72 -3.11
CA VAL A 234 -2.02 -1.54 -3.07
C VAL A 234 -1.98 -2.38 -1.80
N HIS A 235 -2.35 -1.80 -0.64
CA HIS A 235 -2.51 -2.56 0.60
C HIS A 235 -3.53 -3.69 0.47
N ASN A 236 -4.63 -3.41 -0.25
CA ASN A 236 -5.70 -4.36 -0.46
C ASN A 236 -5.36 -5.47 -1.46
N ASN A 237 -4.25 -5.38 -2.21
CA ASN A 237 -3.89 -6.35 -3.23
C ASN A 237 -3.17 -7.57 -2.61
N PRO A 238 -3.82 -8.76 -2.53
CA PRO A 238 -3.23 -9.93 -1.90
C PRO A 238 -2.04 -10.50 -2.69
N LYS A 239 -1.92 -10.22 -3.99
CA LYS A 239 -0.76 -10.66 -4.78
C LYS A 239 0.52 -9.88 -4.42
N LEU A 240 0.37 -8.67 -3.89
CA LEU A 240 1.48 -7.80 -3.48
C LEU A 240 1.74 -7.92 -1.98
N GLN A 241 0.71 -7.79 -1.15
CA GLN A 241 0.83 -7.61 0.29
C GLN A 241 0.09 -8.66 1.13
N SER A 242 -0.04 -9.90 0.64
CA SER A 242 -0.57 -10.99 1.46
C SER A 242 0.31 -11.33 2.66
N MET A 243 -0.34 -11.81 3.72
CA MET A 243 0.31 -12.45 4.86
C MET A 243 0.89 -13.81 4.45
N PRO A 244 2.03 -14.23 5.03
CA PRO A 244 2.77 -13.61 6.15
C PRO A 244 3.81 -12.56 5.75
N PHE A 245 3.93 -12.25 4.45
CA PHE A 245 5.06 -11.49 3.95
C PHE A 245 4.97 -9.99 4.22
N ALA A 246 3.75 -9.44 4.27
CA ALA A 246 3.49 -8.03 4.62
C ALA A 246 4.03 -7.60 6.00
N TRP A 247 4.40 -8.52 6.88
CA TRP A 247 5.01 -8.19 8.18
C TRP A 247 6.53 -8.09 8.17
N ASN A 248 7.18 -8.51 7.09
CA ASN A 248 8.64 -8.66 7.04
C ASN A 248 9.32 -7.64 6.13
N PHE A 249 8.57 -6.70 5.57
CA PHE A 249 9.09 -5.52 4.87
C PHE A 249 8.16 -4.35 5.10
N ASP A 250 8.63 -3.14 4.85
CA ASP A 250 7.82 -1.94 4.95
C ASP A 250 6.81 -1.85 3.79
N ILE A 251 5.57 -2.27 4.08
CA ILE A 251 4.46 -2.21 3.14
C ILE A 251 4.10 -0.78 2.74
N GLU A 252 4.39 0.20 3.58
CA GLU A 252 4.07 1.61 3.37
C GLU A 252 5.01 2.24 2.34
N LEU A 253 6.28 1.81 2.34
CA LEU A 253 7.22 2.18 1.28
C LEU A 253 6.71 1.75 -0.10
N GLN A 254 6.18 0.53 -0.20
CA GLN A 254 5.62 0.03 -1.45
C GLN A 254 4.34 0.77 -1.86
N THR A 255 3.38 0.98 -0.95
CA THR A 255 2.13 1.66 -1.29
C THR A 255 2.35 3.12 -1.63
N SER A 256 3.30 3.76 -0.95
CA SER A 256 3.73 5.12 -1.26
C SER A 256 4.39 5.25 -2.63
N TYR A 257 4.96 4.18 -3.19
CA TYR A 257 5.51 4.21 -4.55
C TYR A 257 4.47 4.64 -5.60
N THR A 258 3.22 4.20 -5.47
CA THR A 258 2.13 4.66 -6.34
C THR A 258 1.95 6.18 -6.24
N GLN A 259 1.92 6.70 -5.01
CA GLN A 259 1.76 8.14 -4.77
C GLN A 259 2.95 8.93 -5.36
N LEU A 260 4.16 8.40 -5.16
CA LEU A 260 5.40 8.92 -5.75
C LEU A 260 5.36 8.87 -7.29
N ALA A 261 4.96 7.78 -7.91
CA ALA A 261 5.00 7.64 -9.37
C ALA A 261 4.04 8.59 -10.10
N HIS A 262 2.87 8.88 -9.52
CA HIS A 262 1.79 9.58 -10.23
C HIS A 262 1.74 11.09 -10.01
N ASN A 263 2.28 11.65 -8.92
CA ASN A 263 2.20 13.11 -8.72
C ASN A 263 3.44 13.72 -8.05
N ALA A 264 4.05 14.74 -8.68
CA ALA A 264 5.25 15.44 -8.16
C ALA A 264 5.02 16.09 -6.78
N TYR A 265 3.81 16.58 -6.55
CA TYR A 265 3.38 17.21 -5.30
C TYR A 265 2.90 16.20 -4.24
N ALA A 266 2.74 14.91 -4.57
CA ALA A 266 2.48 13.87 -3.58
C ALA A 266 3.68 13.58 -2.66
N LEU A 267 4.86 14.19 -2.88
CA LEU A 267 5.90 14.23 -1.84
C LEU A 267 5.67 15.27 -0.75
N ILE A 268 4.78 16.25 -0.95
CA ILE A 268 4.38 17.08 0.18
C ILE A 268 3.74 16.17 1.24
N SER A 269 2.99 15.13 0.84
CA SER A 269 2.54 14.10 1.79
C SER A 269 3.68 13.28 2.39
N THR A 270 4.77 12.98 1.68
CA THR A 270 5.92 12.23 2.25
C THR A 270 6.71 13.04 3.29
N LEU A 271 6.70 14.38 3.22
CA LEU A 271 7.21 15.23 4.31
C LEU A 271 6.51 14.91 5.64
N PHE A 272 5.22 14.60 5.60
CA PHE A 272 4.39 14.41 6.81
C PHE A 272 4.01 12.95 7.09
N HIS A 273 4.20 12.02 6.15
CA HIS A 273 3.80 10.62 6.28
C HIS A 273 4.65 9.85 7.31
N PRO A 274 4.13 9.44 8.48
CA PRO A 274 4.95 8.88 9.55
C PRO A 274 5.66 7.57 9.18
N TYR A 275 5.19 6.87 8.14
CA TYR A 275 5.71 5.54 7.76
C TYR A 275 6.78 5.55 6.65
N LEU A 276 7.31 6.71 6.25
CA LEU A 276 8.36 6.80 5.21
C LEU A 276 9.75 7.13 5.77
N ASP A 277 10.01 6.74 7.02
CA ASP A 277 11.24 7.09 7.72
C ASP A 277 12.50 6.58 7.02
N SER A 278 12.48 5.40 6.39
CA SER A 278 13.62 4.88 5.65
C SER A 278 13.89 5.62 4.34
N VAL A 279 12.83 6.13 3.67
CA VAL A 279 12.99 7.01 2.51
C VAL A 279 13.62 8.32 2.97
N ARG A 280 13.07 8.96 4.00
CA ARG A 280 13.60 10.23 4.55
C ARG A 280 15.04 10.10 5.03
N PHE A 281 15.37 8.95 5.63
CA PHE A 281 16.73 8.61 6.02
C PHE A 281 17.64 8.53 4.78
N GLY A 282 17.22 7.82 3.73
CA GLY A 282 17.92 7.77 2.45
C GLY A 282 18.09 9.16 1.81
N GLU A 283 17.04 9.98 1.80
CA GLU A 283 17.07 11.35 1.26
C GLU A 283 18.06 12.24 2.00
N LYS A 284 18.09 12.13 3.33
CA LYS A 284 19.06 12.85 4.15
C LYS A 284 20.50 12.41 3.85
N VAL A 285 20.75 11.10 3.75
CA VAL A 285 22.11 10.55 3.63
C VAL A 285 22.69 10.65 2.21
N TYR A 286 21.87 10.45 1.18
CA TYR A 286 22.34 10.35 -0.20
C TYR A 286 21.99 11.57 -1.05
N PHE A 287 20.99 12.36 -0.64
CA PHE A 287 20.53 13.55 -1.39
C PHE A 287 20.67 14.85 -0.58
N SER A 288 21.26 14.79 0.63
CA SER A 288 21.43 15.93 1.54
C SER A 288 20.13 16.68 1.86
N PHE A 289 18.98 15.98 1.78
CA PHE A 289 17.67 16.57 2.01
C PHE A 289 17.10 16.16 3.37
N ASP A 290 17.11 17.08 4.34
CA ASP A 290 16.52 16.85 5.66
C ASP A 290 15.06 17.31 5.69
N ASN A 291 14.15 16.36 5.53
CA ASN A 291 12.70 16.56 5.57
C ASN A 291 12.23 17.33 6.80
N LYS A 292 12.77 17.00 7.99
CA LYS A 292 12.36 17.65 9.24
C LYS A 292 12.78 19.11 9.23
N ALA A 293 13.99 19.40 8.79
CA ALA A 293 14.48 20.78 8.67
C ALA A 293 13.71 21.56 7.59
N ALA A 294 13.35 20.92 6.47
CA ALA A 294 12.52 21.52 5.42
C ALA A 294 11.14 21.93 5.95
N ILE A 295 10.46 21.07 6.72
CA ILE A 295 9.17 21.39 7.36
C ILE A 295 9.30 22.61 8.28
N TYR A 296 10.34 22.67 9.11
CA TYR A 296 10.56 23.82 9.98
C TYR A 296 10.83 25.12 9.22
N ARG A 297 11.45 25.06 8.04
CA ARG A 297 11.67 26.25 7.20
C ARG A 297 10.38 26.70 6.51
N ILE A 298 9.58 25.74 6.04
CA ILE A 298 8.30 25.99 5.37
C ILE A 298 7.27 26.57 6.36
N LEU A 299 7.20 26.03 7.58
CA LEU A 299 6.21 26.43 8.59
C LEU A 299 6.74 27.57 9.46
N ARG A 300 6.30 28.80 9.20
CA ARG A 300 6.74 30.00 9.94
C ARG A 300 6.02 30.19 11.28
N ASP A 301 4.71 29.97 11.28
CA ASP A 301 3.85 30.15 12.46
C ASP A 301 2.91 28.94 12.58
N MET A 302 3.12 28.10 13.58
CA MET A 302 2.13 27.10 14.02
C MET A 302 1.44 27.62 15.28
N THR A 303 0.33 28.34 15.11
CA THR A 303 -0.59 28.57 16.22
C THR A 303 -1.80 27.64 16.10
N SER A 304 -2.55 27.50 17.19
CA SER A 304 -3.77 26.69 17.22
C SER A 304 -4.84 27.14 16.23
N SER A 305 -4.72 28.31 15.58
CA SER A 305 -5.71 28.86 14.65
C SER A 305 -5.14 29.29 13.28
N THR A 306 -3.82 29.39 13.12
CA THR A 306 -3.20 29.76 11.84
C THR A 306 -1.98 28.92 11.52
N LEU A 307 -1.88 28.48 10.26
CA LEU A 307 -0.70 27.90 9.65
C LEU A 307 -0.26 28.85 8.55
N ARG A 308 0.96 29.39 8.66
CA ARG A 308 1.55 30.27 7.64
C ARG A 308 2.74 29.59 7.00
N LEU A 309 2.78 29.64 5.67
CA LEU A 309 3.87 29.12 4.85
C LEU A 309 4.84 30.25 4.53
N ASP A 310 6.14 30.03 4.70
CA ASP A 310 7.18 30.88 4.13
C ASP A 310 7.29 30.57 2.63
N GLU A 311 6.90 31.52 1.78
CA GLU A 311 6.80 31.32 0.33
C GLU A 311 8.16 31.04 -0.31
N GLU A 312 9.21 31.78 0.08
CA GLU A 312 10.56 31.62 -0.48
C GLU A 312 11.16 30.27 -0.05
N ALA A 313 10.97 29.91 1.23
CA ALA A 313 11.41 28.60 1.71
C ALA A 313 10.62 27.47 1.04
N LEU A 314 9.30 27.61 0.87
CA LEU A 314 8.47 26.61 0.21
C LEU A 314 8.88 26.41 -1.25
N GLU A 315 9.10 27.47 -2.01
CA GLU A 315 9.58 27.38 -3.39
C GLU A 315 10.94 26.66 -3.47
N TYR A 316 11.87 27.01 -2.59
CA TYR A 316 13.18 26.37 -2.50
C TYR A 316 13.10 24.88 -2.16
N GLU A 317 12.31 24.51 -1.15
CA GLU A 317 12.17 23.11 -0.75
C GLU A 317 11.40 22.28 -1.78
N ILE A 318 10.41 22.86 -2.48
CA ILE A 318 9.70 22.17 -3.57
C ILE A 318 10.68 21.75 -4.67
N GLU A 319 11.65 22.60 -5.03
CA GLU A 319 12.67 22.24 -6.02
C GLU A 319 13.52 21.03 -5.56
N ASN A 320 13.97 21.03 -4.30
CA ASN A 320 14.72 19.91 -3.72
C ASN A 320 13.89 18.62 -3.69
N ILE A 321 12.61 18.72 -3.33
CA ILE A 321 11.66 17.61 -3.32
C ILE A 321 11.46 17.03 -4.72
N ILE A 322 11.26 17.87 -5.73
CA ILE A 322 11.09 17.45 -7.13
C ILE A 322 12.32 16.71 -7.63
N ASN A 323 13.52 17.21 -7.32
CA ASN A 323 14.77 16.59 -7.75
C ASN A 323 14.99 15.23 -7.09
N THR A 324 14.81 15.17 -5.76
CA THR A 324 14.95 13.94 -4.99
C THR A 324 13.94 12.88 -5.44
N LYS A 325 12.70 13.31 -5.69
CA LYS A 325 11.65 12.48 -6.25
C LYS A 325 12.05 11.85 -7.58
N ALA A 326 12.51 12.67 -8.52
CA ALA A 326 12.76 12.22 -9.88
C ALA A 326 13.77 11.05 -9.86
N GLU A 327 14.74 11.12 -8.96
CA GLU A 327 15.69 10.02 -8.76
C GLU A 327 15.05 8.83 -8.02
N LEU A 328 14.27 9.03 -6.94
CA LEU A 328 13.57 7.94 -6.25
C LEU A 328 12.62 7.16 -7.19
N VAL A 329 11.77 7.85 -7.95
CA VAL A 329 10.83 7.22 -8.90
C VAL A 329 11.56 6.42 -9.98
N LYS A 330 12.75 6.86 -10.38
CA LYS A 330 13.60 6.18 -11.35
C LYS A 330 14.23 4.90 -10.80
N ILE A 331 14.58 4.86 -9.51
CA ILE A 331 15.30 3.71 -8.93
C ILE A 331 14.39 2.69 -8.23
N LEU A 332 13.27 3.14 -7.66
CA LEU A 332 12.38 2.28 -6.87
C LEU A 332 11.88 1.05 -7.63
N PRO A 333 11.54 1.10 -8.95
CA PRO A 333 11.21 -0.09 -9.72
C PRO A 333 12.27 -1.19 -9.67
N ASP A 334 13.55 -0.81 -9.81
CA ASP A 334 14.65 -1.77 -9.80
C ASP A 334 14.86 -2.34 -8.39
N PHE A 335 14.70 -1.50 -7.38
CA PHE A 335 14.89 -1.88 -5.98
C PHE A 335 13.79 -2.84 -5.51
N PHE A 336 12.54 -2.51 -5.80
CA PHE A 336 11.45 -3.43 -5.53
C PHE A 336 11.63 -4.72 -6.34
N ALA A 337 12.14 -4.66 -7.58
CA ALA A 337 12.22 -5.86 -8.42
C ALA A 337 13.30 -6.79 -7.88
N GLU A 338 14.39 -6.21 -7.37
CA GLU A 338 15.42 -6.90 -6.62
C GLU A 338 14.87 -7.51 -5.32
N PHE A 339 14.12 -6.72 -4.54
CA PHE A 339 13.47 -7.22 -3.33
C PHE A 339 12.58 -8.43 -3.62
N TYR A 340 11.67 -8.33 -4.59
CA TYR A 340 10.70 -9.37 -4.88
C TYR A 340 11.32 -10.60 -5.57
N ALA A 341 12.33 -10.42 -6.41
CA ALA A 341 13.07 -11.55 -6.99
C ALA A 341 13.84 -12.34 -5.93
N ASN A 342 14.25 -11.69 -4.84
CA ASN A 342 15.03 -12.26 -3.74
C ASN A 342 14.32 -12.11 -2.38
N ARG A 343 12.99 -12.24 -2.37
CA ARG A 343 12.13 -11.85 -1.23
C ARG A 343 12.51 -12.50 0.08
N LEU A 344 12.74 -13.82 0.08
CA LEU A 344 13.11 -14.56 1.30
C LEU A 344 14.49 -14.17 1.84
N PHE A 345 15.43 -13.85 0.96
CA PHE A 345 16.76 -13.39 1.35
C PHE A 345 16.65 -12.04 2.05
N TRP A 346 15.97 -11.07 1.44
CA TRP A 346 15.81 -9.73 2.01
C TRP A 346 15.03 -9.75 3.33
N ILE A 347 14.00 -10.58 3.45
CA ILE A 347 13.30 -10.81 4.72
C ILE A 347 14.24 -11.37 5.80
N ALA A 348 15.13 -12.29 5.44
CA ALA A 348 16.12 -12.82 6.38
C ALA A 348 17.14 -11.76 6.80
N VAL A 349 17.57 -10.89 5.88
CA VAL A 349 18.42 -9.72 6.15
C VAL A 349 17.71 -8.78 7.12
N ASP A 350 16.50 -8.33 6.80
CA ASP A 350 15.72 -7.43 7.65
C ASP A 350 15.53 -7.98 9.06
N LYS A 351 15.21 -9.28 9.18
CA LYS A 351 15.07 -9.96 10.47
C LYS A 351 16.38 -10.03 11.26
N LYS A 352 17.51 -10.27 10.59
CA LYS A 352 18.83 -10.32 11.22
C LYS A 352 19.20 -8.96 11.83
N PHE A 353 18.90 -7.87 11.11
CA PHE A 353 19.20 -6.50 11.54
C PHE A 353 18.08 -5.86 12.37
N ARG A 354 16.94 -6.55 12.55
CA ARG A 354 15.75 -6.04 13.24
C ARG A 354 15.25 -4.71 12.67
N ASN A 355 15.38 -4.55 11.36
CA ASN A 355 14.95 -3.37 10.61
C ASN A 355 14.29 -3.84 9.30
N ASN A 356 12.98 -3.57 9.15
CA ASN A 356 12.16 -3.97 8.00
C ASN A 356 12.49 -3.25 6.68
N ASN A 357 13.52 -2.39 6.71
CA ASN A 357 13.98 -1.57 5.60
C ASN A 357 15.47 -1.73 5.30
N THR A 358 16.14 -2.74 5.88
CA THR A 358 17.57 -2.97 5.65
C THR A 358 17.85 -3.25 4.18
N TRP A 359 16.94 -3.97 3.51
CA TRP A 359 17.01 -4.18 2.07
C TRP A 359 17.09 -2.87 1.27
N PHE A 360 16.24 -1.89 1.58
CA PHE A 360 16.21 -0.61 0.88
C PHE A 360 17.48 0.20 1.12
N GLU A 361 17.95 0.23 2.38
CA GLU A 361 19.20 0.91 2.76
C GLU A 361 20.41 0.28 2.05
N ALA A 362 20.44 -1.05 1.92
CA ALA A 362 21.50 -1.77 1.21
C ALA A 362 21.52 -1.40 -0.27
N LEU A 363 20.36 -1.41 -0.91
CA LEU A 363 20.25 -1.06 -2.33
C LEU A 363 20.59 0.41 -2.58
N MET A 364 20.21 1.32 -1.69
CA MET A 364 20.64 2.73 -1.76
C MET A 364 22.16 2.86 -1.66
N ALA A 365 22.78 2.24 -0.64
CA ALA A 365 24.24 2.22 -0.47
C ALA A 365 24.96 1.60 -1.66
N SER A 366 24.27 0.70 -2.37
CA SER A 366 24.79 0.03 -3.55
C SER A 366 24.87 0.91 -4.79
N LYS A 367 24.09 1.99 -4.83
CA LYS A 367 23.89 2.85 -6.00
C LYS A 367 24.46 4.24 -5.81
N TYR A 368 24.53 4.72 -4.57
CA TYR A 368 24.96 6.06 -4.24
C TYR A 368 26.08 6.08 -3.22
N GLU A 369 27.00 7.02 -3.40
CA GLU A 369 27.93 7.40 -2.35
C GLU A 369 27.22 8.31 -1.34
N PRO A 370 27.36 8.08 -0.03
CA PRO A 370 26.73 8.91 0.98
C PRO A 370 27.33 10.33 0.94
N THR A 371 26.47 11.35 0.92
CA THR A 371 26.88 12.76 0.89
C THR A 371 27.24 13.29 2.28
N ILE A 372 26.74 12.64 3.32
CA ILE A 372 27.09 12.91 4.72
C ILE A 372 28.04 11.82 5.20
N LEU A 373 29.26 12.20 5.58
CA LEU A 373 30.10 11.34 6.42
C LEU A 373 29.38 11.19 7.76
N ARG A 374 28.84 9.99 8.04
CA ARG A 374 28.27 9.68 9.36
C ARG A 374 29.30 10.03 10.42
N ASN A 375 28.86 10.72 11.47
CA ASN A 375 29.70 11.13 12.58
C ASN A 375 30.37 9.88 13.18
N GLU A 376 31.67 9.93 13.45
CA GLU A 376 32.49 8.78 13.89
C GLU A 376 31.99 8.15 15.20
N ASN A 377 31.17 8.88 15.95
CA ASN A 377 30.55 8.48 17.21
C ASN A 377 29.10 7.98 17.07
N ASP A 378 28.58 7.81 15.86
CA ASP A 378 27.27 7.20 15.63
C ASP A 378 27.35 5.70 15.94
N GLU A 379 26.60 5.22 16.93
CA GLU A 379 26.59 3.82 17.38
C GLU A 379 26.20 2.83 16.27
N ASN A 380 25.69 3.33 15.13
CA ASN A 380 25.37 2.57 13.92
C ASN A 380 26.47 2.59 12.84
N THR A 381 27.73 2.94 13.16
CA THR A 381 28.83 2.94 12.18
C THR A 381 28.96 1.60 11.46
N GLY A 382 28.92 0.47 12.17
CA GLY A 382 29.00 -0.88 11.59
C GLY A 382 27.95 -1.23 10.54
N ALA A 383 26.82 -0.50 10.49
CA ALA A 383 25.81 -0.69 9.47
C ALA A 383 26.32 -0.32 8.07
N LYS A 384 27.24 0.65 7.91
CA LYS A 384 27.78 0.98 6.58
C LYS A 384 28.63 -0.18 6.06
N GLU A 385 29.51 -0.73 6.89
CA GLU A 385 30.33 -1.89 6.53
C GLU A 385 29.49 -3.13 6.29
N ASP A 386 28.41 -3.33 7.06
CA ASP A 386 27.45 -4.43 6.87
C ASP A 386 26.66 -4.29 5.56
N LEU A 387 26.21 -3.08 5.20
CA LEU A 387 25.51 -2.83 3.94
C LEU A 387 26.45 -2.97 2.73
N ILE A 388 27.70 -2.49 2.84
CA ILE A 388 28.74 -2.71 1.83
C ILE A 388 29.09 -4.19 1.72
N PHE A 389 29.12 -4.93 2.83
CA PHE A 389 29.37 -6.36 2.84
C PHE A 389 28.22 -7.14 2.16
N ILE A 390 26.96 -6.81 2.45
CA ILE A 390 25.79 -7.40 1.79
C ILE A 390 25.86 -7.18 0.28
N LYS A 391 26.18 -5.96 -0.16
CA LYS A 391 26.39 -5.67 -1.58
C LYS A 391 27.52 -6.52 -2.17
N LYS A 392 28.65 -6.66 -1.48
CA LYS A 392 29.77 -7.50 -1.96
C LYS A 392 29.36 -8.96 -2.12
N LEU A 393 28.48 -9.48 -1.25
CA LEU A 393 27.93 -10.83 -1.39
C LEU A 393 27.04 -10.96 -2.63
N ASP A 394 26.17 -9.97 -2.87
CA ASP A 394 25.34 -9.88 -4.07
C ASP A 394 26.19 -9.82 -5.35
N ASP A 395 27.11 -8.86 -5.42
CA ASP A 395 28.04 -8.67 -6.54
C ASP A 395 28.90 -9.92 -6.82
N SER A 396 29.14 -10.75 -5.79
CA SER A 396 29.91 -12.00 -5.91
C SER A 396 29.09 -13.21 -6.37
N GLY A 397 27.78 -13.06 -6.56
CA GLY A 397 26.87 -14.13 -7.01
C GLY A 397 26.46 -15.12 -5.91
N VAL A 398 26.84 -14.86 -4.64
CA VAL A 398 26.51 -15.77 -3.51
C VAL A 398 24.99 -15.86 -3.31
N ILE A 399 24.25 -14.77 -3.53
CA ILE A 399 22.78 -14.77 -3.43
C ILE A 399 22.17 -15.68 -4.52
N ASP A 400 22.68 -15.60 -5.75
CA ASP A 400 22.24 -16.43 -6.87
C ASP A 400 22.51 -17.92 -6.62
N ASP A 401 23.63 -18.26 -6.00
CA ASP A 401 23.98 -19.64 -5.68
C ASP A 401 23.06 -20.21 -4.59
N ILE A 402 22.77 -19.44 -3.53
CA ILE A 402 21.76 -19.82 -2.51
C ILE A 402 20.41 -20.08 -3.17
N ARG A 403 20.04 -19.26 -4.17
CA ARG A 403 18.78 -19.41 -4.91
C ARG A 403 18.74 -20.68 -5.76
N LYS A 404 19.82 -20.99 -6.48
CA LYS A 404 19.92 -22.24 -7.26
C LYS A 404 19.83 -23.45 -6.34
N GLU A 405 20.51 -23.43 -5.20
CA GLU A 405 20.47 -24.50 -4.21
C GLU A 405 19.05 -24.68 -3.61
N ALA A 406 18.40 -23.57 -3.22
CA ALA A 406 17.03 -23.61 -2.72
C ALA A 406 16.05 -24.14 -3.77
N TRP A 407 16.18 -23.73 -5.04
CA TRP A 407 15.34 -24.23 -6.12
C TRP A 407 15.58 -25.71 -6.42
N ALA A 408 16.84 -26.16 -6.44
CA ALA A 408 17.18 -27.58 -6.63
C ALA A 408 16.58 -28.44 -5.52
N ALA A 409 16.69 -28.00 -4.26
CA ALA A 409 16.10 -28.68 -3.10
C ALA A 409 14.56 -28.78 -3.16
N LEU A 410 13.90 -27.81 -3.82
CA LEU A 410 12.45 -27.84 -4.04
C LEU A 410 12.06 -28.76 -5.22
N LYS A 411 12.87 -28.80 -6.29
CA LYS A 411 12.59 -29.58 -7.51
C LYS A 411 12.71 -31.09 -7.32
N GLU A 412 13.57 -31.54 -6.41
CA GLU A 412 13.81 -32.97 -6.14
C GLU A 412 12.74 -33.63 -5.25
N LYS A 413 11.79 -32.86 -4.71
CA LYS A 413 10.74 -33.40 -3.86
C LYS A 413 9.57 -33.92 -4.70
N LYS A 414 9.36 -35.24 -4.63
CA LYS A 414 8.14 -35.85 -5.17
C LYS A 414 6.93 -35.41 -4.36
N GLU A 415 5.93 -34.89 -5.06
CA GLU A 415 4.61 -34.60 -4.51
C GLU A 415 4.00 -35.90 -3.96
N ASP A 416 3.63 -35.91 -2.67
CA ASP A 416 2.71 -36.89 -2.11
C ASP A 416 1.33 -36.20 -1.92
N PRO A 417 0.43 -36.31 -2.92
CA PRO A 417 -0.79 -35.52 -2.99
C PRO A 417 -1.74 -35.73 -1.79
N ASP A 418 -1.69 -36.90 -1.14
CA ASP A 418 -2.56 -37.20 0.01
C ASP A 418 -2.09 -36.50 1.29
N ILE A 419 -0.77 -36.38 1.51
CA ILE A 419 -0.20 -35.67 2.67
C ILE A 419 -0.50 -34.17 2.59
N ASN A 420 -0.40 -33.61 1.37
CA ASN A 420 -0.55 -32.18 1.11
C ASN A 420 -1.99 -31.71 1.32
N SER A 421 -2.98 -32.51 0.89
CA SER A 421 -4.39 -32.23 1.12
C SER A 421 -4.71 -32.17 2.63
N ILE A 422 -4.18 -33.12 3.40
CA ILE A 422 -4.45 -33.22 4.85
C ILE A 422 -3.79 -32.06 5.61
N MET A 423 -2.56 -31.68 5.29
CA MET A 423 -1.85 -30.59 5.97
C MET A 423 -2.51 -29.22 5.76
N ASN A 424 -3.05 -28.96 4.55
CA ASN A 424 -3.78 -27.72 4.27
C ASN A 424 -5.09 -27.65 5.06
N GLU A 425 -5.82 -28.77 5.18
CA GLU A 425 -7.04 -28.86 5.99
C GLU A 425 -6.77 -28.55 7.48
N ILE A 426 -5.65 -29.06 8.02
CA ILE A 426 -5.21 -28.80 9.40
C ILE A 426 -4.84 -27.32 9.62
N LYS A 427 -4.15 -26.70 8.67
CA LYS A 427 -3.75 -25.28 8.77
C LYS A 427 -4.98 -24.36 8.72
N MET A 428 -5.91 -24.61 7.80
CA MET A 428 -7.18 -23.87 7.72
C MET A 428 -7.98 -23.99 9.01
N PHE A 429 -8.09 -25.20 9.56
CA PHE A 429 -8.75 -25.43 10.84
C PHE A 429 -8.16 -24.59 11.99
N ARG A 430 -6.83 -24.54 12.11
CA ARG A 430 -6.15 -23.73 13.15
C ARG A 430 -6.36 -22.23 12.95
N MET A 431 -6.37 -21.77 11.71
CA MET A 431 -6.50 -20.36 11.37
C MET A 431 -7.91 -19.82 11.65
N PHE A 432 -8.96 -20.57 11.27
CA PHE A 432 -10.35 -20.12 11.38
C PHE A 432 -10.94 -20.26 12.79
N TYR A 433 -10.49 -21.24 13.57
CA TYR A 433 -11.12 -21.56 14.87
C TYR A 433 -10.27 -21.18 16.09
N HIS A 434 -9.14 -20.50 15.90
CA HIS A 434 -8.24 -20.06 16.97
C HIS A 434 -7.93 -21.13 18.03
N VAL A 435 -7.88 -22.40 17.62
CA VAL A 435 -7.62 -23.52 18.54
C VAL A 435 -6.15 -23.44 18.97
N ASP A 436 -5.93 -23.15 20.25
CA ASP A 436 -4.59 -23.04 20.79
C ASP A 436 -3.87 -24.40 20.75
N SER A 437 -2.53 -24.34 20.69
CA SER A 437 -1.67 -25.52 20.56
C SER A 437 -1.73 -26.46 21.78
N LEU A 438 -2.14 -25.97 22.95
CA LEU A 438 -2.29 -26.77 24.15
C LEU A 438 -3.57 -27.60 24.08
N SER A 439 -4.68 -27.01 23.66
CA SER A 439 -5.96 -27.69 23.42
C SER A 439 -5.81 -28.77 22.35
N LEU A 440 -5.13 -28.46 21.24
CA LEU A 440 -4.89 -29.42 20.17
C LEU A 440 -4.00 -30.59 20.63
N SER A 441 -2.94 -30.31 21.41
CA SER A 441 -2.01 -31.35 21.90
C SER A 441 -2.60 -32.22 23.01
N LEU A 442 -3.53 -31.70 23.82
CA LEU A 442 -4.28 -32.47 24.80
C LEU A 442 -5.24 -33.48 24.16
N PHE A 443 -5.88 -33.11 23.04
CA PHE A 443 -6.82 -33.97 22.31
C PHE A 443 -6.14 -34.94 21.34
N LEU A 444 -4.97 -34.59 20.80
CA LEU A 444 -4.19 -35.40 19.87
C LEU A 444 -2.98 -36.06 20.57
N LYS A 445 -3.15 -36.44 21.83
CA LYS A 445 -2.07 -36.86 22.76
C LYS A 445 -1.18 -38.01 22.23
N ASP A 446 -1.69 -38.80 21.27
CA ASP A 446 -1.00 -39.95 20.66
C ASP A 446 -0.51 -39.69 19.22
N ILE A 447 -0.47 -38.42 18.79
CA ILE A 447 -0.08 -38.00 17.44
C ILE A 447 1.19 -37.16 17.52
N ASN A 448 2.22 -37.52 16.75
CA ASN A 448 3.45 -36.74 16.68
C ASN A 448 3.23 -35.47 15.83
N LEU A 449 2.87 -34.35 16.47
CA LEU A 449 2.61 -33.07 15.79
C LEU A 449 3.85 -32.39 15.20
N LYS A 450 5.07 -32.81 15.59
CA LYS A 450 6.31 -32.22 15.06
C LYS A 450 6.74 -32.85 13.75
N ASN A 451 6.43 -34.13 13.55
CA ASN A 451 6.70 -34.85 12.31
C ASN A 451 5.66 -35.98 12.14
N PRO A 452 4.43 -35.64 11.73
CA PRO A 452 3.33 -36.59 11.71
C PRO A 452 3.54 -37.61 10.59
N SER A 453 3.37 -38.89 10.92
CA SER A 453 3.28 -39.95 9.92
C SER A 453 1.99 -39.84 9.08
N PHE A 454 1.89 -40.56 7.97
CA PHE A 454 0.64 -40.60 7.20
C PHE A 454 -0.57 -41.06 8.04
N SER A 455 -0.36 -42.04 8.93
CA SER A 455 -1.39 -42.47 9.88
C SER A 455 -1.77 -41.37 10.88
N ASP A 456 -0.83 -40.52 11.26
CA ASP A 456 -1.08 -39.37 12.15
C ASP A 456 -1.93 -38.33 11.44
N LEU A 457 -1.61 -38.02 10.18
CA LEU A 457 -2.37 -37.10 9.34
C LEU A 457 -3.81 -37.57 9.14
N GLN A 458 -4.05 -38.84 8.83
CA GLN A 458 -5.41 -39.39 8.69
C GLN A 458 -6.23 -39.28 9.98
N LYS A 459 -5.61 -39.48 11.15
CA LYS A 459 -6.27 -39.29 12.45
C LYS A 459 -6.67 -37.83 12.68
N ILE A 460 -5.79 -36.88 12.33
CA ILE A 460 -6.09 -35.44 12.45
C ILE A 460 -7.22 -35.04 11.49
N ARG A 461 -7.24 -35.56 10.26
CA ARG A 461 -8.34 -35.30 9.32
C ARG A 461 -9.67 -35.85 9.81
N GLY A 462 -9.68 -37.06 10.34
CA GLY A 462 -10.87 -37.65 10.98
C GLY A 462 -11.40 -36.77 12.13
N TYR A 463 -10.51 -36.14 12.88
CA TYR A 463 -10.88 -35.18 13.93
C TYR A 463 -11.51 -33.91 13.36
N ILE A 464 -10.91 -33.30 12.34
CA ILE A 464 -11.42 -32.08 11.71
C ILE A 464 -12.82 -32.32 11.12
N ASN A 465 -13.01 -33.44 10.44
CA ASN A 465 -14.33 -33.82 9.91
C ASN A 465 -15.38 -33.96 11.01
N ARG A 466 -15.03 -34.62 12.12
CA ARG A 466 -15.92 -34.77 13.27
C ARG A 466 -16.25 -33.44 13.93
N PHE A 467 -15.29 -32.50 13.99
CA PHE A 467 -15.55 -31.15 14.48
C PHE A 467 -16.56 -30.42 13.59
N TYR A 468 -16.40 -30.49 12.26
CA TYR A 468 -17.34 -29.89 11.32
C TYR A 468 -18.74 -30.52 11.39
N GLU A 469 -18.84 -31.83 11.64
CA GLU A 469 -20.12 -32.52 11.87
C GLU A 469 -20.82 -31.98 13.13
N ILE A 470 -20.09 -31.83 14.24
CA ILE A 470 -20.60 -31.28 15.49
C ILE A 470 -21.05 -29.81 15.32
N GLU A 471 -20.25 -28.99 14.66
CA GLU A 471 -20.59 -27.57 14.39
C GLU A 471 -21.86 -27.44 13.54
N ARG A 472 -22.06 -28.34 12.57
CA ARG A 472 -23.24 -28.38 11.70
C ARG A 472 -24.47 -29.03 12.34
N GLY A 473 -24.38 -29.46 13.60
CA GLY A 473 -25.48 -30.11 14.32
C GLY A 473 -25.84 -31.50 13.79
N ILE A 474 -24.93 -32.14 13.04
CA ILE A 474 -25.07 -33.50 12.54
C ILE A 474 -24.60 -34.43 13.66
N LYS A 475 -25.50 -35.26 14.21
CA LYS A 475 -25.20 -36.19 15.30
C LYS A 475 -24.55 -37.48 14.82
#